data_AF-A0A8J6TEP8-F1
#
_entry.id   AF-A0A8J6TEP8-F1
#
_cell.length_a   1.000
_cell.length_b   1.000
_cell.length_c   1.000
_cell.angle_alpha   90.00
_cell.angle_beta   90.00
_cell.angle_gamma   90.00
#
_symmetry.space_group_name_H-M   'P 1'
#
loop_
_entity.id
_entity.type
_entity.pdbx_description
1 polymer ?
#
loop_
_entity_poly.entity_id
_entity_poly.type
_entity_poly.pdbx_seq_one_letter_code
_entity_poly.pdbx_strand_id
1 'polypeptide(L)'
;MDPLWLAGSIFLLTYAFIVSEKIHRTISALLGGLAMILFVLPQEQAFHSIDWNVIFLLAGMMIIANVLKETGVFQWIALKAVRLGKGDPFRVLILLSLITAFSSALLDNV
;
A
#
# COMPACT_ATOMS: atom_id res chain seq x y z
N MET A 1 8.24 -34.07 2.24
CA MET A 1 7.42 -33.21 1.35
C MET A 1 8.37 -32.27 0.65
N ASP A 2 8.24 -32.09 -0.67
CA ASP A 2 9.15 -31.17 -1.37
C ASP A 2 9.00 -29.76 -0.79
N PRO A 3 10.11 -29.04 -0.54
CA PRO A 3 10.09 -27.68 0.02
C PRO A 3 9.15 -26.73 -0.74
N LEU A 4 8.97 -26.97 -2.04
CA LEU A 4 8.06 -26.22 -2.91
C LEU A 4 6.59 -26.33 -2.49
N TRP A 5 6.10 -27.53 -2.17
CA TRP A 5 4.71 -27.74 -1.76
C TRP A 5 4.44 -27.10 -0.39
N LEU A 6 5.42 -27.15 0.50
CA LEU A 6 5.34 -26.51 1.80
C LEU A 6 5.28 -24.98 1.66
N ALA A 7 6.18 -24.40 0.87
CA ALA A 7 6.21 -22.95 0.60
C ALA A 7 4.91 -22.47 -0.07
N GLY A 8 4.42 -23.20 -1.08
CA GLY A 8 3.15 -22.90 -1.73
C GLY A 8 1.96 -22.96 -0.77
N SER A 9 1.95 -23.93 0.15
CA SER A 9 0.90 -24.04 1.17
C SER A 9 0.94 -22.86 2.16
N ILE A 10 2.13 -22.49 2.63
CA ILE A 10 2.31 -21.32 3.52
C ILE A 10 1.82 -20.05 2.81
N PHE A 11 2.23 -19.84 1.56
CA PHE A 11 1.80 -18.70 0.75
C PHE A 11 0.27 -18.62 0.62
N LEU A 12 -0.38 -19.72 0.23
CA LEU A 12 -1.83 -19.76 0.06
C LEU A 12 -2.58 -19.52 1.38
N LEU A 13 -2.10 -20.10 2.49
CA LEU A 13 -2.71 -19.91 3.80
C LEU A 13 -2.55 -18.46 4.29
N THR A 14 -1.36 -17.88 4.17
CA THR A 14 -1.12 -16.47 4.54
C THR A 14 -2.01 -15.55 3.71
N TYR A 15 -2.12 -15.78 2.40
CA TYR A 15 -2.99 -14.97 1.55
C TYR A 15 -4.47 -15.15 1.89
N ALA A 16 -4.91 -16.37 2.19
CA ALA A 16 -6.27 -16.65 2.64
C ALA A 16 -6.60 -15.90 3.95
N PHE A 17 -5.65 -15.83 4.90
CA PHE A 17 -5.85 -15.04 6.13
C PHE A 17 -5.91 -13.53 5.87
N ILE A 18 -5.10 -13.01 4.93
CA ILE A 18 -5.14 -11.60 4.53
C ILE A 18 -6.50 -11.27 3.90
N VAL A 19 -6.96 -12.07 2.93
CA VAL A 19 -8.23 -11.86 2.23
C VAL A 19 -9.44 -12.09 3.13
N SER A 20 -9.34 -13.01 4.11
CA SER A 20 -10.42 -13.25 5.06
C SER A 20 -10.68 -12.05 5.98
N GLU A 21 -9.74 -11.10 6.11
CA GLU A 21 -9.78 -9.93 7.00
C GLU A 21 -10.10 -10.20 8.49
N LYS A 22 -10.22 -11.46 8.89
CA LYS A 22 -10.49 -11.88 10.28
C LYS A 22 -9.30 -11.60 11.21
N ILE A 23 -8.10 -11.52 10.64
CA ILE A 23 -6.84 -11.26 11.34
C ILE A 23 -6.18 -10.07 10.66
N HIS A 24 -5.55 -9.19 11.44
CA HIS A 24 -4.85 -8.03 10.90
C HIS A 24 -3.79 -8.46 9.88
N ARG A 25 -3.83 -7.88 8.67
CA ARG A 25 -2.94 -8.24 7.54
C ARG A 25 -1.46 -8.32 7.93
N THR A 26 -1.00 -7.43 8.80
CA THR A 26 0.38 -7.42 9.33
C THR A 26 0.70 -8.68 10.14
N ILE A 27 -0.21 -9.11 11.01
CA ILE A 27 -0.03 -10.32 11.82
C ILE A 27 -0.01 -11.55 10.90
N SER A 28 -0.93 -11.61 9.95
CA SER A 28 -0.99 -12.68 8.94
C SER A 28 0.32 -12.79 8.15
N ALA A 29 0.86 -11.66 7.68
CA ALA A 29 2.13 -11.59 6.95
C ALA A 29 3.32 -12.01 7.83
N LEU A 30 3.39 -11.55 9.08
CA LEU A 30 4.47 -11.92 10.02
C LEU A 30 4.45 -13.40 10.36
N LEU A 31 3.27 -14.00 10.57
CA LEU A 31 3.14 -15.44 10.81
C LEU A 31 3.56 -16.27 9.59
N GLY A 32 3.18 -15.83 8.39
CA GLY A 32 3.64 -16.46 7.13
C GLY A 32 5.15 -16.39 6.96
N GLY A 33 5.75 -15.22 7.18
CA GLY A 33 7.19 -15.04 7.13
C GLY A 33 7.93 -15.88 8.18
N LEU A 34 7.41 -15.95 9.41
CA LEU A 34 7.96 -16.80 10.47
C LEU A 34 7.91 -18.29 10.07
N ALA A 35 6.78 -18.76 9.53
CA ALA A 35 6.66 -20.14 9.05
C ALA A 35 7.65 -20.45 7.91
N MET A 36 7.89 -19.51 7.00
CA MET A 36 8.89 -19.66 5.94
C MET A 36 10.31 -19.83 6.51
N ILE A 37 10.68 -19.04 7.52
CA ILE A 37 12.01 -19.13 8.16
C ILE A 37 12.18 -20.43 8.94
N LEU A 38 11.13 -20.91 9.61
CA LEU A 38 11.20 -22.12 10.44
C LEU A 38 11.25 -23.41 9.63
N PHE A 39 10.57 -23.46 8.47
CA PHE A 39 10.34 -24.72 7.77
C PHE A 39 10.82 -24.78 6.32
N VAL A 40 11.12 -23.66 5.66
CA VAL A 40 11.43 -23.62 4.21
C VAL A 40 12.84 -23.11 3.93
N LEU A 41 13.19 -21.91 4.42
CA LEU A 41 14.44 -21.24 4.07
C LEU A 41 15.17 -20.67 5.29
N PRO A 42 16.51 -20.62 5.29
CA PRO A 42 17.25 -20.05 6.40
C PRO A 42 17.03 -18.54 6.51
N GLN A 43 17.10 -18.05 7.74
CA GLN A 43 16.86 -16.64 8.09
C GLN A 43 17.67 -15.66 7.23
N GLU A 44 18.96 -15.94 7.00
CA GLU A 44 19.83 -15.06 6.20
C GLU A 44 19.31 -14.87 4.77
N GLN A 45 18.90 -15.96 4.10
CA GLN A 45 18.32 -15.89 2.76
C GLN A 45 16.97 -15.17 2.75
N ALA A 46 16.19 -15.30 3.82
CA ALA A 46 14.92 -14.58 3.96
C ALA A 46 15.14 -13.07 4.03
N PHE A 47 16.13 -12.60 4.80
CA PHE A 47 16.48 -11.18 4.88
C PHE A 47 17.08 -10.65 3.58
N HIS A 48 17.87 -11.45 2.87
CA HIS A 48 18.38 -11.09 1.54
C HIS A 48 17.27 -10.97 0.48
N SER A 49 16.13 -11.62 0.69
CA SER A 49 14.97 -11.53 -0.22
C SER A 49 14.15 -10.26 -0.01
N ILE A 50 14.45 -9.45 1.02
CA ILE A 50 13.76 -8.19 1.29
C ILE A 50 14.35 -7.08 0.41
N ASP A 51 13.52 -6.48 -0.44
CA ASP A 51 13.88 -5.27 -1.18
C ASP A 51 13.69 -4.02 -0.32
N TRP A 52 14.79 -3.57 0.28
CA TRP A 52 14.80 -2.35 1.09
C TRP A 52 14.49 -1.09 0.29
N ASN A 53 14.82 -1.04 -1.01
CA ASN A 53 14.50 0.13 -1.83
C ASN A 53 13.00 0.30 -1.94
N VAL A 54 12.24 -0.79 -2.11
CA VAL A 54 10.77 -0.75 -2.14
C VAL A 54 10.21 -0.29 -0.79
N ILE A 55 10.71 -0.84 0.33
CA ILE A 55 10.25 -0.43 1.68
C ILE A 55 10.48 1.06 1.91
N PHE A 56 11.69 1.56 1.64
CA PHE A 56 12.01 2.98 1.82
C PHE A 56 11.26 3.89 0.84
N LEU A 57 11.03 3.43 -0.40
CA LEU A 57 10.24 4.16 -1.38
C LEU A 57 8.80 4.33 -0.89
N LEU A 58 8.13 3.23 -0.50
CA LEU A 58 6.76 3.27 0.02
C LEU A 58 6.66 4.13 1.28
N ALA A 59 7.60 3.96 2.23
CA ALA A 59 7.65 4.76 3.45
C ALA A 59 7.84 6.26 3.15
N GLY A 60 8.73 6.60 2.22
CA GLY A 60 8.94 7.98 1.78
C GLY A 60 7.70 8.58 1.14
N MET A 61 7.01 7.83 0.26
CA MET A 61 5.75 8.28 -0.35
C MET A 61 4.67 8.51 0.69
N MET A 62 4.53 7.63 1.69
CA MET A 62 3.58 7.80 2.79
C MET A 62 3.89 9.05 3.64
N ILE A 63 5.16 9.32 3.94
CA ILE A 63 5.58 10.52 4.67
C ILE A 63 5.21 11.78 3.88
N ILE A 64 5.55 11.84 2.59
CA ILE A 64 5.22 12.98 1.72
C ILE A 64 3.71 13.19 1.67
N ALA A 65 2.93 12.12 1.47
CA ALA A 65 1.48 12.19 1.45
C ALA A 65 0.90 12.73 2.76
N ASN A 66 1.43 12.30 3.91
CA ASN A 66 0.97 12.79 5.21
C ASN A 66 1.32 14.27 5.42
N VAL A 67 2.51 14.72 5.03
CA VAL A 67 2.91 16.13 5.11
C VAL A 67 2.02 17.00 4.22
N LEU A 68 1.71 16.57 3.00
CA LEU A 68 0.77 17.29 2.11
C LEU A 68 -0.64 17.39 2.69
N LYS A 69 -1.07 16.36 3.42
CA LYS A 69 -2.36 16.34 4.14
C LYS A 69 -2.37 17.31 5.30
N GLU A 70 -1.32 17.34 6.12
CA GLU A 70 -1.21 18.24 7.28
C GLU A 70 -1.05 19.71 6.87
N THR A 71 -0.32 19.98 5.78
CA THR A 71 -0.15 21.35 5.24
C THR A 71 -1.41 21.92 4.58
N GLY A 72 -2.45 21.11 4.38
CA GLY A 72 -3.71 21.57 3.79
C GLY A 72 -3.72 21.64 2.27
N VAL A 73 -2.73 21.05 1.59
CA VAL A 73 -2.58 21.13 0.13
C VAL A 73 -3.78 20.51 -0.57
N PHE A 74 -4.25 19.34 -0.13
CA PHE A 74 -5.43 18.70 -0.71
C PHE A 74 -6.71 19.55 -0.54
N GLN A 75 -6.88 20.20 0.61
CA GLN A 75 -7.99 21.11 0.88
C GLN A 75 -7.92 22.35 -0.02
N TRP A 76 -6.73 22.93 -0.19
CA TRP A 76 -6.53 24.05 -1.10
C TRP A 76 -6.87 23.69 -2.55
N ILE A 77 -6.45 22.50 -3.00
CA ILE A 77 -6.77 21.99 -4.35
C ILE A 77 -8.28 21.79 -4.49
N ALA A 78 -8.95 21.19 -3.50
CA ALA A 78 -10.39 20.99 -3.52
C ALA A 78 -11.17 22.31 -3.64
N LEU A 79 -10.81 23.32 -2.82
CA LEU A 79 -11.42 24.64 -2.88
C LEU A 79 -11.15 25.35 -4.21
N LYS A 80 -10.01 25.11 -4.84
CA LYS A 80 -9.68 25.66 -6.15
C LYS A 80 -10.47 25.00 -7.26
N ALA A 81 -10.66 23.68 -7.20
CA ALA A 81 -11.52 22.94 -8.14
C ALA A 81 -12.98 23.41 -8.05
N VAL A 82 -13.52 23.63 -6.84
CA VAL A 82 -14.88 24.17 -6.64
C VAL A 82 -15.03 25.56 -7.26
N ARG A 83 -14.07 26.45 -7.04
CA ARG A 83 -14.07 27.80 -7.63
C ARG A 83 -13.98 27.78 -9.16
N LEU A 84 -13.13 26.92 -9.73
CA LEU A 84 -12.99 26.74 -11.18
C LEU A 84 -14.25 26.12 -11.81
N GLY A 85 -14.85 25.13 -11.14
CA GLY A 85 -16.11 24.50 -11.54
C GLY A 85 -17.34 25.39 -11.37
N LYS A 86 -17.18 26.57 -10.76
CA LYS A 86 -18.27 27.53 -10.46
C LYS A 86 -19.41 26.90 -9.65
N GLY A 87 -19.09 25.94 -8.79
CA GLY A 87 -20.07 25.20 -7.98
C GLY A 87 -20.91 24.18 -8.74
N ASP A 88 -20.71 23.99 -10.04
CA ASP A 88 -21.38 22.93 -10.79
C ASP A 88 -20.83 21.55 -10.40
N PRO A 89 -21.66 20.63 -9.87
CA PRO A 89 -21.18 19.35 -9.34
C PRO A 89 -20.44 18.51 -10.37
N PHE A 90 -20.89 18.51 -11.63
CA PHE A 90 -20.30 17.67 -12.68
C PHE A 90 -18.92 18.19 -13.10
N ARG A 91 -18.76 19.52 -13.24
CA ARG A 91 -17.46 20.13 -13.53
C ARG A 91 -16.47 19.95 -12.39
N VAL A 92 -16.92 20.09 -11.15
CA VAL A 92 -16.07 19.88 -9.98
C VAL A 92 -15.62 18.42 -9.91
N LEU A 93 -16.51 17.46 -10.16
CA LEU A 93 -16.16 16.05 -10.24
C LEU A 93 -15.05 15.80 -11.27
N ILE A 94 -15.22 16.28 -12.51
CA ILE A 94 -14.21 16.12 -13.57
C ILE A 94 -12.87 16.73 -13.15
N LEU A 95 -12.86 17.95 -12.60
CA LEU A 95 -11.65 18.63 -12.18
C LEU A 95 -10.92 17.86 -11.07
N LEU A 96 -11.66 17.42 -10.05
CA LEU A 96 -11.09 16.62 -8.96
C LEU A 96 -10.59 15.27 -9.46
N SER A 97 -11.32 14.58 -10.33
CA SER A 97 -10.87 13.31 -10.92
C SER A 97 -9.56 13.47 -11.72
N LEU A 98 -9.41 14.55 -12.50
CA LEU A 98 -8.18 14.81 -13.24
C LEU A 98 -7.01 15.11 -12.31
N ILE A 99 -7.24 15.91 -11.27
CA ILE A 99 -6.25 16.20 -10.23
C ILE A 99 -5.86 14.89 -9.53
N THR A 100 -6.81 14.10 -9.07
CA THR A 100 -6.56 12.82 -8.39
C THR A 100 -5.79 11.87 -9.30
N ALA A 101 -6.17 11.74 -10.58
CA ALA A 101 -5.45 10.89 -11.52
C ALA A 101 -3.98 11.30 -11.70
N PHE A 102 -3.72 12.61 -11.80
CA PHE A 102 -2.35 13.12 -11.87
C PHE A 102 -1.59 12.93 -10.55
N SER A 103 -2.22 13.23 -9.42
CA SER A 103 -1.62 13.09 -8.09
C SER A 103 -1.35 11.63 -7.72
N SER A 104 -2.20 10.68 -8.08
CA SER A 104 -2.02 9.25 -7.81
C SER A 104 -0.82 8.63 -8.54
N ALA A 105 -0.32 9.26 -9.61
CA ALA A 105 0.91 8.82 -10.26
C ALA A 105 2.18 9.19 -9.45
N LEU A 106 2.07 10.19 -8.56
CA LEU A 106 3.18 10.72 -7.76
C LEU A 106 3.08 10.35 -6.28
N LEU A 107 1.85 10.22 -5.79
CA LEU A 107 1.51 9.92 -4.40
C LEU A 107 0.81 8.59 -4.38
N ASP A 108 1.34 7.66 -3.59
CA ASP A 108 0.71 6.37 -3.41
C ASP A 108 -0.68 6.55 -2.78
N ASN A 109 -1.63 5.73 -3.23
CA ASN A 109 -3.02 5.81 -2.81
C ASN A 109 -3.28 4.69 -1.80
N VAL A 110 -3.31 5.04 -0.52
CA VAL A 110 -3.76 4.17 0.58
C VAL A 110 -5.19 4.49 0.96
#